data_AF-A0A9N9JXV9-F1
#
_entry.id   AF-A0A9N9JXV9-F1
#
_cell.length_a   1.000
_cell.length_b   1.000
_cell.length_c   1.000
_cell.angle_alpha   90.00
_cell.angle_beta   90.00
_cell.angle_gamma   90.00
#
_symmetry.space_group_name_H-M   'P 1'
#
loop_
_entity.id
_entity.type
_entity.pdbx_description
1 polymer ?
#
loop_
_entity_poly.entity_id
_entity_poly.type
_entity_poly.pdbx_seq_one_letter_code
_entity_poly.pdbx_strand_id
1 'polypeptide(L)'
;EKPSQEVLELKKEFEFLRGRQKVFLIKALYAKKSKKFSWTIDFSNLSLKELKTYIHDQLSFPEEVDPEDLILCGSNDNAKNNEEQSLIDNKSYEQYLKFCVATNSLSLKINVYTVQKPYSEWTFNDVSNIFKLPAHYKDLPKFTCGIDKFEDKKSQELILHLIKELNIRQSTVRGDSEAYNSHFVIPFLAVASSICGNKAQIYPEEYIQGRYGRGPVDFCMILENIIISVVEVKRDDFIQGAAQIIVQLHSSFENSRKRKREVENDLVIDKVYGIVTDSKCWYFFECSMNGDKPEYKIHSEHGTTINWGGNIEEGVTEVLGQVVWLLKDAERLIESAKQKKAKLAK
;
A
#
# COMPACT_ATOMS: atom_id res chain seq x y z
N GLU A 1 37.07 24.48 16.70
CA GLU A 1 37.67 25.01 15.47
C GLU A 1 36.98 26.31 15.07
N LYS A 2 37.71 27.32 14.60
CA LYS A 2 37.10 28.55 14.06
C LYS A 2 36.50 28.24 12.67
N PRO A 3 35.29 28.71 12.34
CA PRO A 3 34.74 28.56 10.99
C PRO A 3 35.68 29.21 9.97
N SER A 4 35.80 28.64 8.76
CA SER A 4 36.58 29.26 7.69
C SER A 4 35.99 30.63 7.31
N GLN A 5 36.81 31.50 6.73
CA GLN A 5 36.42 32.84 6.28
C GLN A 5 35.21 32.79 5.33
N GLU A 6 35.20 31.81 4.42
CA GLU A 6 34.08 31.53 3.52
C GLU A 6 32.79 31.26 4.29
N VAL A 7 32.78 30.35 5.28
CA VAL A 7 31.59 30.06 6.09
C VAL A 7 31.04 31.31 6.79
N LEU A 8 31.91 32.25 7.16
CA LEU A 8 31.50 33.50 7.79
C LEU A 8 30.86 34.49 6.80
N GLU A 9 31.38 34.57 5.58
CA GLU A 9 30.80 35.39 4.49
C GLU A 9 29.45 34.84 4.03
N LEU A 10 29.33 33.52 3.90
CA LEU A 10 28.08 32.85 3.57
C LEU A 10 26.98 33.10 4.59
N LYS A 11 27.34 33.07 5.87
CA LYS A 11 26.41 33.44 6.95
C LYS A 11 25.94 34.87 6.80
N LYS A 12 26.83 35.82 6.48
CA LYS A 12 26.45 37.23 6.29
C LYS A 12 25.52 37.43 5.09
N GLU A 13 25.79 36.77 3.98
CA GLU A 13 24.98 36.89 2.77
C GLU A 13 23.58 36.29 2.95
N PHE A 14 23.48 35.15 3.61
CA PHE A 14 22.17 34.56 3.94
C PHE A 14 21.41 35.40 4.98
N GLU A 15 22.08 35.93 6.00
CA GLU A 15 21.47 36.85 6.97
C GLU A 15 20.99 38.15 6.30
N PHE A 16 21.69 38.65 5.28
CA PHE A 16 21.25 39.81 4.49
C PHE A 16 19.95 39.55 3.70
N LEU A 17 19.68 38.29 3.37
CA LEU A 17 18.44 37.88 2.70
C LEU A 17 17.27 37.71 3.68
N ARG A 18 17.49 37.56 4.99
CA ARG A 18 16.39 37.52 5.96
C ARG A 18 15.51 38.77 5.85
N GLY A 19 14.19 38.59 5.92
CA GLY A 19 13.24 39.69 5.75
C GLY A 19 13.00 40.07 4.29
N ARG A 20 13.54 39.33 3.32
CA ARG A 20 13.42 39.63 1.89
C ARG A 20 12.91 38.44 1.09
N GLN A 21 12.40 38.76 -0.08
CA GLN A 21 12.02 37.79 -1.09
C GLN A 21 13.03 37.79 -2.24
N LYS A 22 13.33 36.61 -2.77
CA LYS A 22 14.18 36.46 -3.96
C LYS A 22 13.62 35.40 -4.88
N VAL A 23 13.65 35.67 -6.18
CA VAL A 23 13.20 34.72 -7.20
C VAL A 23 14.33 33.74 -7.52
N PHE A 24 14.04 32.45 -7.42
CA PHE A 24 14.90 31.36 -7.87
C PHE A 24 14.28 30.66 -9.08
N LEU A 25 15.13 30.22 -10.00
CA LEU A 25 14.74 29.26 -11.03
C LEU A 25 14.86 27.84 -10.47
N ILE A 26 13.75 27.13 -10.35
CA ILE A 26 13.75 25.72 -10.00
C ILE A 26 13.83 24.90 -11.28
N LYS A 27 14.81 24.00 -11.35
CA LYS A 27 14.86 22.88 -12.29
C LYS A 27 14.48 21.61 -11.53
N ALA A 28 13.21 21.22 -11.64
CA ALA A 28 12.70 20.00 -11.02
C ALA A 28 12.87 18.81 -11.99
N LEU A 29 13.32 17.66 -11.49
CA LEU A 29 13.46 16.42 -12.23
C LEU A 29 12.57 15.34 -11.60
N TYR A 30 11.64 14.80 -12.36
CA TYR A 30 10.75 13.71 -11.95
C TYR A 30 10.66 12.69 -13.09
N ALA A 31 10.83 11.40 -12.78
CA ALA A 31 10.73 10.30 -13.75
C ALA A 31 11.55 10.55 -15.05
N LYS A 32 12.78 11.05 -14.91
CA LYS A 32 13.70 11.44 -16.01
C LYS A 32 13.22 12.61 -16.89
N LYS A 33 12.09 13.23 -16.57
CA LYS A 33 11.61 14.47 -17.20
C LYS A 33 12.02 15.66 -16.34
N SER A 34 12.43 16.76 -16.97
CA SER A 34 12.75 17.99 -16.26
C SER A 34 11.79 19.10 -16.62
N LYS A 35 11.34 19.87 -15.61
CA LYS A 35 10.57 21.11 -15.80
C LYS A 35 11.28 22.25 -15.10
N LYS A 36 11.19 23.45 -15.68
CA LYS A 36 11.76 24.68 -15.14
C LYS A 36 10.66 25.67 -14.83
N PHE A 37 10.74 26.31 -13.67
CA PHE A 37 9.78 27.32 -13.24
C PHE A 37 10.40 28.26 -12.22
N SER A 38 9.92 29.51 -12.17
CA SER A 38 10.36 30.49 -11.18
C SER A 38 9.59 30.31 -9.88
N TRP A 39 10.26 30.48 -8.74
CA TRP A 39 9.66 30.43 -7.41
C TRP A 39 10.21 31.57 -6.56
N THR A 40 9.33 32.32 -5.91
CA THR A 40 9.73 33.41 -5.00
C THR A 40 9.89 32.83 -3.61
N ILE A 41 11.11 32.87 -3.09
CA ILE A 41 11.44 32.40 -1.74
C ILE A 41 11.39 33.58 -0.78
N ASP A 42 10.55 33.46 0.25
CA ASP A 42 10.56 34.35 1.41
C ASP A 42 11.51 33.79 2.49
N PHE A 43 12.65 34.44 2.67
CA PHE A 43 13.67 34.02 3.63
C PHE A 43 13.25 34.27 5.10
N SER A 44 12.11 34.91 5.33
CA SER A 44 11.52 35.13 6.65
C SER A 44 10.63 33.97 7.07
N ASN A 45 10.04 33.25 6.11
CA ASN A 45 9.08 32.18 6.33
C ASN A 45 9.35 31.00 5.38
N LEU A 46 10.50 30.34 5.57
CA LEU A 46 10.85 29.18 4.77
C LEU A 46 9.96 27.99 5.12
N SER A 47 9.24 27.49 4.11
CA SER A 47 8.33 26.36 4.24
C SER A 47 8.61 25.31 3.17
N LEU A 48 9.13 24.16 3.60
CA LEU A 48 9.29 22.99 2.73
C LEU A 48 7.93 22.49 2.21
N LYS A 49 6.89 22.60 3.04
CA LYS A 49 5.51 22.26 2.66
C LYS A 49 5.01 23.11 1.48
N GLU A 50 5.24 24.43 1.53
CA GLU A 50 4.86 25.32 0.43
C GLU A 50 5.66 25.01 -0.83
N LEU A 51 6.96 24.72 -0.71
CA LEU A 51 7.78 24.28 -1.84
C LEU A 51 7.26 22.98 -2.45
N LYS A 52 6.93 21.98 -1.64
CA LYS A 52 6.33 20.70 -2.10
C LYS A 52 5.03 20.94 -2.84
N THR A 53 4.13 21.75 -2.26
CA THR A 53 2.84 22.11 -2.88
C THR A 53 3.05 22.80 -4.23
N TYR A 54 3.98 23.75 -4.29
CA TYR A 54 4.26 24.43 -5.54
C TYR A 54 4.87 23.51 -6.60
N ILE A 55 5.88 22.71 -6.25
CA ILE A 55 6.47 21.74 -7.18
C ILE A 55 5.41 20.74 -7.67
N HIS A 56 4.53 20.31 -6.76
CA HIS A 56 3.41 19.44 -7.09
C HIS A 56 2.54 20.08 -8.19
N ASP A 57 2.07 21.31 -7.98
CA ASP A 57 1.19 22.01 -8.94
C ASP A 57 1.87 22.31 -10.28
N GLN A 58 3.20 22.40 -10.29
CA GLN A 58 3.97 22.61 -11.51
C GLN A 58 4.23 21.31 -12.28
N LEU A 59 4.27 20.13 -11.64
CA LEU A 59 4.58 18.87 -12.31
C LEU A 59 3.32 18.09 -12.66
N SER A 60 3.41 17.24 -13.68
CA SER A 60 2.36 16.29 -14.01
C SER A 60 2.77 14.92 -13.45
N PHE A 61 2.04 14.47 -12.44
CA PHE A 61 2.19 13.11 -11.90
C PHE A 61 1.21 12.19 -12.61
N PRO A 62 1.62 10.96 -12.97
CA PRO A 62 0.70 9.98 -13.54
C PRO A 62 -0.41 9.55 -12.57
N GLU A 63 -0.26 9.85 -11.27
CA GLU A 63 -1.11 9.36 -10.18
C GLU A 63 -1.43 10.49 -9.20
N GLU A 64 -2.51 10.38 -8.43
CA GLU A 64 -2.87 11.35 -7.38
C GLU A 64 -1.87 11.28 -6.23
N VAL A 65 -0.78 12.04 -6.34
CA VAL A 65 0.26 12.17 -5.32
C VAL A 65 -0.10 13.34 -4.40
N ASP A 66 -0.17 13.12 -3.09
CA ASP A 66 -0.29 14.24 -2.16
C ASP A 66 1.03 15.04 -2.16
N PRO A 67 1.02 16.39 -2.20
CA PRO A 67 2.24 17.17 -2.07
C PRO A 67 3.13 16.76 -0.89
N GLU A 68 2.56 16.36 0.25
CA GLU A 68 3.32 15.93 1.42
C GLU A 68 4.14 14.66 1.16
N ASP A 69 3.71 13.83 0.21
CA ASP A 69 4.36 12.58 -0.20
C ASP A 69 5.49 12.76 -1.20
N LEU A 70 5.74 14.00 -1.63
CA LEU A 70 6.94 14.32 -2.39
C LEU A 70 8.17 14.24 -1.50
N ILE A 71 9.15 13.46 -1.95
CA ILE A 71 10.50 13.45 -1.41
C ILE A 71 11.34 14.35 -2.32
N LEU A 72 11.85 15.44 -1.77
CA LEU A 72 12.66 16.41 -2.51
C LEU A 72 14.13 16.23 -2.14
N CYS A 73 14.99 16.09 -3.16
CA CYS A 73 16.43 16.04 -3.00
C CYS A 73 17.07 17.19 -3.76
N GLY A 74 17.77 18.07 -3.05
CA GLY A 74 18.58 19.12 -3.66
C GLY A 74 19.87 18.56 -4.23
N SER A 75 20.21 18.89 -5.47
CA SER A 75 21.47 18.49 -6.12
C SER A 75 22.34 19.70 -6.43
N ASN A 76 23.66 19.47 -6.50
CA ASN A 76 24.68 20.48 -6.79
C ASN A 76 25.42 20.12 -8.09
N ASP A 77 25.54 21.09 -9.00
CA ASP A 77 26.30 20.92 -10.26
C ASP A 77 27.81 20.89 -10.07
N ASN A 78 28.31 21.49 -8.98
CA ASN A 78 29.74 21.66 -8.74
C ASN A 78 30.31 20.56 -7.82
N ALA A 79 29.48 19.64 -7.31
CA ALA A 79 29.94 18.52 -6.51
C ALA A 79 30.46 17.41 -7.44
N LYS A 80 31.70 16.98 -7.23
CA LYS A 80 32.38 15.95 -8.05
C LYS A 80 31.64 14.61 -8.17
N ASN A 81 30.57 14.39 -7.39
CA ASN A 81 29.92 13.09 -7.21
C ASN A 81 28.38 13.09 -7.37
N ASN A 82 27.73 14.13 -7.89
CA ASN A 82 26.25 14.20 -7.94
C ASN A 82 25.60 13.92 -6.56
N GLU A 83 26.18 14.43 -5.47
CA GLU A 83 25.63 14.21 -4.13
C GLU A 83 24.27 14.91 -4.00
N GLU A 84 23.26 14.14 -3.60
CA GLU A 84 21.92 14.60 -3.33
C GLU A 84 21.71 14.81 -1.82
N GLN A 85 21.20 15.98 -1.44
CA GLN A 85 20.78 16.28 -0.08
C GLN A 85 19.27 16.14 0.03
N SER A 86 18.79 15.18 0.83
CA SER A 86 17.36 15.04 1.14
C SER A 86 16.86 16.24 1.95
N LEU A 87 15.74 16.82 1.51
CA LEU A 87 15.04 17.92 2.16
C LEU A 87 13.91 17.33 3.02
N ILE A 88 14.24 17.02 4.28
CA ILE A 88 13.36 16.32 5.23
C ILE A 88 12.52 17.28 6.09
N ASP A 89 12.98 18.51 6.27
CA ASP A 89 12.35 19.53 7.11
C ASP A 89 12.74 20.95 6.66
N ASN A 90 12.17 21.98 7.30
CA ASN A 90 12.50 23.37 6.97
C ASN A 90 13.98 23.70 7.22
N LYS A 91 14.64 22.99 8.15
CA LYS A 91 16.05 23.21 8.48
C LYS A 91 16.99 22.70 7.38
N SER A 92 16.77 21.50 6.88
CA SER A 92 17.49 20.93 5.75
C SER A 92 17.22 21.71 4.46
N TYR A 93 15.99 22.21 4.28
CA TYR A 93 15.67 23.13 3.19
C TYR A 93 16.46 24.45 3.30
N GLU A 94 16.48 25.08 4.48
CA GLU A 94 17.28 26.29 4.73
C GLU A 94 18.78 26.06 4.48
N GLN A 95 19.30 24.91 4.90
CA GLN A 95 20.70 24.52 4.64
C GLN A 95 21.00 24.40 3.15
N TYR A 96 20.09 23.78 2.38
CA TYR A 96 20.22 23.69 0.93
C TYR A 96 20.21 25.08 0.28
N LEU A 97 19.32 25.99 0.72
CA LEU A 97 19.30 27.37 0.23
C LEU A 97 20.56 28.16 0.58
N LYS A 98 21.09 28.01 1.80
CA LYS A 98 22.37 28.59 2.21
C LYS A 98 23.49 28.20 1.26
N PHE A 99 23.51 26.92 0.87
CA PHE A 99 24.47 26.40 -0.09
C PHE A 99 24.28 26.99 -1.51
N CYS A 100 23.03 27.11 -1.99
CA CYS A 100 22.78 27.70 -3.31
C CYS A 100 23.13 29.19 -3.37
N VAL A 101 22.81 29.96 -2.32
CA VAL A 101 23.22 31.36 -2.19
C VAL A 101 24.73 31.49 -2.17
N ALA A 102 25.42 30.59 -1.45
CA ALA A 102 26.87 30.55 -1.35
C ALA A 102 27.61 30.39 -2.68
N THR A 103 26.99 29.69 -3.62
CA THR A 103 27.52 29.46 -4.95
C THR A 103 27.08 30.54 -5.95
N ASN A 104 26.47 31.63 -5.44
CA ASN A 104 25.82 32.70 -6.21
C ASN A 104 24.85 32.17 -7.28
N SER A 105 24.25 31.01 -7.02
CA SER A 105 23.31 30.37 -7.92
C SER A 105 21.89 30.74 -7.53
N LEU A 106 21.19 31.47 -8.41
CA LEU A 106 19.73 31.63 -8.33
C LEU A 106 18.99 30.47 -9.00
N SER A 107 19.64 29.32 -9.15
CA SER A 107 19.06 28.10 -9.69
C SER A 107 19.07 27.00 -8.62
N LEU A 108 17.91 26.40 -8.37
CA LEU A 108 17.75 25.20 -7.54
C LEU A 108 17.56 23.99 -8.43
N LYS A 109 18.29 22.90 -8.18
CA LYS A 109 18.11 21.63 -8.87
C LYS A 109 17.52 20.63 -7.91
N ILE A 110 16.28 20.23 -8.16
CA ILE A 110 15.51 19.41 -7.23
C ILE A 110 15.15 18.12 -7.94
N ASN A 111 15.66 16.99 -7.46
CA ASN A 111 15.16 15.67 -7.81
C ASN A 111 13.91 15.40 -6.96
N VAL A 112 12.83 15.01 -7.62
CA VAL A 112 11.53 14.77 -7.03
C VAL A 112 11.25 13.27 -7.11
N TYR A 113 10.98 12.67 -5.96
CA TYR A 113 10.56 11.29 -5.83
C TYR A 113 9.22 11.22 -5.10
N THR A 114 8.56 10.07 -5.17
CA THR A 114 7.31 9.78 -4.44
C THR A 114 7.56 8.63 -3.47
N VAL A 115 6.87 8.62 -2.32
CA VAL A 115 6.89 7.46 -1.40
C VAL A 115 6.27 6.21 -2.01
N GLN A 116 5.49 6.39 -3.08
CA GLN A 116 4.76 5.33 -3.75
C GLN A 116 5.65 4.49 -4.68
N LYS A 117 5.59 3.16 -4.55
CA LYS A 117 6.31 2.20 -5.40
C LYS A 117 5.45 0.99 -5.79
N PRO A 118 5.81 0.23 -6.84
CA PRO A 118 5.14 -1.02 -7.17
C PRO A 118 5.05 -1.97 -5.97
N TYR A 119 3.96 -2.72 -5.83
CA TYR A 119 3.78 -3.65 -4.71
C TYR A 119 4.97 -4.60 -4.54
N SER A 120 5.48 -5.16 -5.63
CA SER A 120 6.61 -6.11 -5.65
C SER A 120 7.95 -5.54 -5.14
N GLU A 121 8.10 -4.21 -5.07
CA GLU A 121 9.30 -3.55 -4.56
C GLU A 121 9.26 -3.30 -3.05
N TRP A 122 8.15 -3.65 -2.37
CA TRP A 122 8.04 -3.54 -0.92
C TRP A 122 8.77 -4.69 -0.22
N THR A 123 9.72 -4.35 0.65
CA THR A 123 10.26 -5.29 1.64
C THR A 123 9.50 -5.16 2.95
N PHE A 124 9.50 -6.22 3.77
CA PHE A 124 8.83 -6.16 5.07
C PHE A 124 9.44 -5.09 5.99
N ASN A 125 10.75 -4.84 5.88
CA ASN A 125 11.41 -3.77 6.64
C ASN A 125 10.88 -2.39 6.25
N ASP A 126 10.63 -2.12 4.97
CA ASP A 126 10.03 -0.85 4.53
C ASP A 126 8.64 -0.66 5.15
N VAL A 127 7.81 -1.70 5.06
CA VAL A 127 6.44 -1.73 5.58
C VAL A 127 6.43 -1.54 7.10
N SER A 128 7.32 -2.25 7.80
CA SER A 128 7.50 -2.15 9.25
C SER A 128 7.88 -0.74 9.68
N ASN A 129 8.79 -0.08 8.95
CA ASN A 129 9.21 1.28 9.25
C ASN A 129 8.09 2.32 9.03
N ILE A 130 7.29 2.16 7.98
CA ILE A 130 6.20 3.09 7.65
C ILE A 130 5.03 2.93 8.61
N PHE A 131 4.57 1.69 8.83
CA PHE A 131 3.39 1.43 9.65
C PHE A 131 3.71 1.16 11.13
N LYS A 132 4.99 1.24 11.53
CA LYS A 132 5.46 0.98 12.91
C LYS A 132 5.08 -0.42 13.40
N LEU A 133 5.33 -1.42 12.56
CA LEU A 133 5.03 -2.83 12.85
C LEU A 133 6.24 -3.51 13.52
N PRO A 134 6.07 -4.73 14.06
CA PRO A 134 7.19 -5.57 14.45
C PRO A 134 8.16 -5.83 13.29
N ALA A 135 9.32 -6.41 13.61
CA ALA A 135 10.34 -6.75 12.62
C ALA A 135 9.93 -7.90 11.68
N HIS A 136 8.96 -8.72 12.10
CA HIS A 136 8.48 -9.86 11.33
C HIS A 136 6.95 -9.98 11.35
N TYR A 137 6.34 -10.43 10.25
CA TYR A 137 4.88 -10.48 10.10
C TYR A 137 4.20 -11.45 11.07
N LYS A 138 4.91 -12.49 11.51
CA LYS A 138 4.41 -13.47 12.48
C LYS A 138 4.17 -12.85 13.86
N ASP A 139 4.88 -11.78 14.18
CA ASP A 139 4.78 -11.08 15.46
C ASP A 139 3.66 -10.02 15.46
N LEU A 140 2.93 -9.86 14.35
CA LEU A 140 1.76 -8.98 14.29
C LEU A 140 0.73 -9.40 15.35
N PRO A 141 -0.04 -8.44 15.92
CA PRO A 141 -1.16 -8.75 16.79
C PRO A 141 -2.10 -9.77 16.13
N LYS A 142 -2.70 -10.64 16.93
CA LYS A 142 -3.55 -11.70 16.40
C LYS A 142 -4.99 -11.22 16.20
N PHE A 143 -5.66 -11.72 15.16
CA PHE A 143 -7.11 -11.69 15.06
C PHE A 143 -7.67 -13.11 14.94
N THR A 144 -8.93 -13.29 15.31
CA THR A 144 -9.60 -14.58 15.15
C THR A 144 -10.25 -14.64 13.79
N CYS A 145 -9.67 -15.41 12.87
CA CYS A 145 -10.37 -15.88 11.67
C CYS A 145 -11.14 -17.14 12.08
N GLY A 146 -12.46 -17.06 12.06
CA GLY A 146 -13.29 -18.24 12.30
C GLY A 146 -13.21 -19.23 11.14
N ILE A 147 -13.80 -20.41 11.35
CA ILE A 147 -14.02 -21.43 10.33
C ILE A 147 -15.54 -21.58 10.21
N ASP A 148 -16.08 -21.26 9.03
CA ASP A 148 -17.50 -21.45 8.76
C ASP A 148 -17.84 -22.95 8.70
N LYS A 149 -19.04 -23.30 9.16
CA LYS A 149 -19.51 -24.70 9.17
C LYS A 149 -20.37 -24.98 7.95
N PHE A 150 -20.11 -26.10 7.30
CA PHE A 150 -20.78 -26.53 6.07
C PHE A 150 -21.82 -27.61 6.38
N GLU A 151 -22.87 -27.23 7.10
CA GLU A 151 -23.91 -28.17 7.57
C GLU A 151 -24.97 -28.43 6.50
N ASP A 152 -25.18 -27.50 5.57
CA ASP A 152 -26.18 -27.65 4.52
C ASP A 152 -25.68 -28.49 3.33
N LYS A 153 -26.60 -29.20 2.67
CA LYS A 153 -26.29 -30.10 1.56
C LYS A 153 -25.57 -29.39 0.40
N LYS A 154 -25.90 -28.13 0.12
CA LYS A 154 -25.33 -27.39 -1.00
C LYS A 154 -23.87 -27.05 -0.74
N SER A 155 -23.51 -26.58 0.46
CA SER A 155 -22.11 -26.31 0.80
C SER A 155 -21.27 -27.59 0.82
N GLN A 156 -21.82 -28.71 1.29
CA GLN A 156 -21.16 -30.03 1.24
C GLN A 156 -20.87 -30.49 -0.19
N GLU A 157 -21.86 -30.37 -1.09
CA GLU A 157 -21.68 -30.70 -2.52
C GLU A 157 -20.59 -29.83 -3.17
N LEU A 158 -20.53 -28.54 -2.83
CA LEU A 158 -19.51 -27.61 -3.34
C LEU A 158 -18.10 -27.94 -2.82
N ILE A 159 -17.97 -28.41 -1.58
CA ILE A 159 -16.68 -28.86 -1.02
C ILE A 159 -16.20 -30.13 -1.74
N LEU A 160 -17.09 -31.09 -1.95
CA LEU A 160 -16.77 -32.30 -2.71
C LEU A 160 -16.34 -31.95 -4.14
N HIS A 161 -17.01 -30.97 -4.77
CA HIS A 161 -16.60 -30.44 -6.07
C HIS A 161 -15.20 -29.83 -6.02
N LEU A 162 -14.91 -28.98 -5.03
CA LEU A 162 -13.59 -28.37 -4.83
C LEU A 162 -12.50 -29.43 -4.71
N ILE A 163 -12.67 -30.41 -3.82
CA ILE A 163 -11.70 -31.49 -3.60
C ILE A 163 -11.47 -32.27 -4.90
N LYS A 164 -12.53 -32.61 -5.63
CA LYS A 164 -12.42 -33.31 -6.91
C LYS A 164 -11.65 -32.48 -7.93
N GLU A 165 -11.93 -31.19 -8.04
CA GLU A 165 -11.24 -30.28 -8.94
C GLU A 165 -9.74 -30.16 -8.59
N LEU A 166 -9.41 -29.99 -7.31
CA LEU A 166 -8.03 -29.90 -6.84
C LEU A 166 -7.23 -31.19 -7.13
N ASN A 167 -7.84 -32.37 -6.93
CA ASN A 167 -7.22 -33.65 -7.28
C ASN A 167 -6.94 -33.79 -8.79
N ILE A 168 -7.88 -33.34 -9.64
CA ILE A 168 -7.67 -33.31 -11.10
C ILE A 168 -6.52 -32.37 -11.44
N ARG A 169 -6.49 -31.16 -10.88
CA ARG A 169 -5.41 -30.18 -11.12
C ARG A 169 -4.06 -30.72 -10.64
N GLN A 170 -4.00 -31.36 -9.48
CA GLN A 170 -2.77 -31.96 -8.96
C GLN A 170 -2.23 -33.07 -9.88
N SER A 171 -3.11 -33.87 -10.48
CA SER A 171 -2.69 -34.94 -11.38
C SER A 171 -2.31 -34.46 -12.79
N THR A 172 -2.78 -33.30 -13.23
CA THR A 172 -2.67 -32.83 -14.62
C THR A 172 -1.84 -31.56 -14.83
N VAL A 173 -1.82 -30.65 -13.86
CA VAL A 173 -1.07 -29.38 -13.91
C VAL A 173 0.33 -29.61 -13.34
N ARG A 174 1.35 -28.99 -13.95
CA ARG A 174 2.75 -29.09 -13.55
C ARG A 174 3.37 -27.69 -13.50
N GLY A 175 4.24 -27.46 -12.52
CA GLY A 175 4.92 -26.19 -12.32
C GLY A 175 5.26 -25.96 -10.86
N ASP A 176 5.94 -24.85 -10.61
CA ASP A 176 6.42 -24.42 -9.30
C ASP A 176 6.47 -22.89 -9.16
N SER A 177 5.76 -22.16 -10.02
CA SER A 177 5.69 -20.69 -10.01
C SER A 177 4.47 -20.15 -9.24
N GLU A 178 4.44 -18.83 -9.01
CA GLU A 178 3.25 -18.14 -8.47
C GLU A 178 2.02 -18.34 -9.38
N ALA A 179 2.22 -18.29 -10.70
CA ALA A 179 1.18 -18.59 -11.68
C ALA A 179 0.68 -20.03 -11.58
N TYR A 180 1.58 -21.00 -11.29
CA TYR A 180 1.18 -22.38 -11.04
C TYR A 180 0.30 -22.48 -9.77
N ASN A 181 0.72 -21.86 -8.66
CA ASN A 181 -0.02 -21.87 -7.40
C ASN A 181 -1.41 -21.22 -7.56
N SER A 182 -1.52 -20.19 -8.40
CA SER A 182 -2.79 -19.51 -8.71
C SER A 182 -3.87 -20.46 -9.26
N HIS A 183 -3.49 -21.51 -10.00
CA HIS A 183 -4.44 -22.52 -10.47
C HIS A 183 -5.11 -23.32 -9.34
N PHE A 184 -4.49 -23.38 -8.16
CA PHE A 184 -5.02 -24.05 -6.98
C PHE A 184 -5.72 -23.08 -6.03
N VAL A 185 -5.43 -21.78 -6.10
CA VAL A 185 -6.04 -20.73 -5.27
C VAL A 185 -7.43 -20.32 -5.79
N ILE A 186 -7.57 -20.05 -7.10
CA ILE A 186 -8.84 -19.59 -7.70
C ILE A 186 -10.04 -20.50 -7.34
N PRO A 187 -9.94 -21.85 -7.38
CA PRO A 187 -11.05 -22.72 -7.02
C PRO A 187 -11.59 -22.49 -5.60
N PHE A 188 -10.73 -22.20 -4.62
CA PHE A 188 -11.18 -21.85 -3.26
C PHE A 188 -12.01 -20.57 -3.26
N LEU A 189 -11.53 -19.53 -3.94
CA LEU A 189 -12.23 -18.24 -4.02
C LEU A 189 -13.59 -18.40 -4.71
N ALA A 190 -13.64 -19.14 -5.81
CA ALA A 190 -14.86 -19.39 -6.57
C ALA A 190 -15.92 -20.15 -5.75
N VAL A 191 -15.49 -21.21 -5.06
CA VAL A 191 -16.38 -22.00 -4.21
C VAL A 191 -16.85 -21.19 -3.00
N ALA A 192 -15.95 -20.43 -2.36
CA ALA A 192 -16.33 -19.55 -1.25
C ALA A 192 -17.36 -18.49 -1.66
N SER A 193 -17.16 -17.85 -2.83
CA SER A 193 -18.14 -16.92 -3.39
C SER A 193 -19.50 -17.58 -3.65
N SER A 194 -19.51 -18.79 -4.22
CA SER A 194 -20.73 -19.57 -4.48
C SER A 194 -21.49 -19.94 -3.20
N ILE A 195 -20.76 -20.32 -2.14
CA ILE A 195 -21.33 -20.57 -0.80
C ILE A 195 -21.98 -19.29 -0.26
N CYS A 196 -21.35 -18.14 -0.48
CA CYS A 196 -21.88 -16.81 -0.11
C CYS A 196 -22.87 -16.23 -1.13
N GLY A 197 -23.46 -17.06 -2.01
CA GLY A 197 -24.52 -16.65 -2.93
C GLY A 197 -24.05 -15.81 -4.12
N ASN A 198 -22.80 -15.93 -4.53
CA ASN A 198 -22.18 -15.20 -5.65
C ASN A 198 -22.19 -13.66 -5.47
N LYS A 199 -22.30 -13.17 -4.24
CA LYS A 199 -22.34 -11.72 -3.97
C LYS A 199 -20.96 -11.07 -4.13
N ALA A 200 -19.92 -11.73 -3.65
CA ALA A 200 -18.54 -11.30 -3.81
C ALA A 200 -17.98 -11.77 -5.15
N GLN A 201 -17.61 -10.84 -6.02
CA GLN A 201 -17.04 -11.13 -7.33
C GLN A 201 -15.51 -11.16 -7.24
N ILE A 202 -14.87 -12.06 -8.00
CA ILE A 202 -13.42 -12.25 -7.99
C ILE A 202 -12.82 -11.53 -9.21
N TYR A 203 -11.86 -10.66 -8.97
CA TYR A 203 -11.16 -9.91 -10.01
C TYR A 203 -9.67 -10.28 -9.99
N PRO A 204 -9.19 -11.04 -11.00
CA PRO A 204 -7.77 -11.29 -11.18
C PRO A 204 -7.06 -10.06 -11.76
N GLU A 205 -5.81 -9.82 -11.36
CA GLU A 205 -4.95 -8.74 -11.87
C GLU A 205 -5.58 -7.32 -11.81
N GLU A 206 -6.51 -7.10 -10.88
CA GLU A 206 -7.13 -5.78 -10.70
C GLU A 206 -6.06 -4.77 -10.27
N TYR A 207 -6.04 -3.63 -10.96
CA TYR A 207 -5.07 -2.58 -10.66
C TYR A 207 -5.52 -1.78 -9.43
N ILE A 208 -4.80 -1.94 -8.33
CA ILE A 208 -5.04 -1.20 -7.09
C ILE A 208 -3.91 -0.18 -6.91
N GLN A 209 -4.29 1.02 -6.47
CA GLN A 209 -3.34 2.08 -6.14
C GLN A 209 -3.71 2.74 -4.82
N GLY A 210 -2.69 3.13 -4.06
CA GLY A 210 -2.81 3.90 -2.84
C GLY A 210 -1.59 4.80 -2.68
N ARG A 211 -1.52 5.50 -1.56
CA ARG A 211 -0.44 6.42 -1.20
C ARG A 211 0.95 5.81 -1.29
N TYR A 212 1.09 4.56 -0.84
CA TYR A 212 2.39 3.87 -0.75
C TYR A 212 2.60 2.84 -1.86
N GLY A 213 1.53 2.23 -2.37
CA GLY A 213 1.65 1.09 -3.29
C GLY A 213 0.80 1.23 -4.52
N ARG A 214 1.27 0.64 -5.62
CA ARG A 214 0.50 0.52 -6.86
C ARG A 214 0.81 -0.78 -7.58
N GLY A 215 -0.12 -1.23 -8.40
CA GLY A 215 0.07 -2.36 -9.30
C GLY A 215 -1.13 -3.29 -9.35
N PRO A 216 -1.09 -4.30 -10.22
CA PRO A 216 -2.04 -5.39 -10.18
C PRO A 216 -1.87 -6.18 -8.88
N VAL A 217 -2.98 -6.67 -8.33
CA VAL A 217 -2.98 -7.71 -7.30
C VAL A 217 -3.34 -9.05 -7.94
N ASP A 218 -2.85 -10.17 -7.42
CA ASP A 218 -3.13 -11.48 -8.05
C ASP A 218 -4.63 -11.73 -8.10
N PHE A 219 -5.32 -11.55 -6.97
CA PHE A 219 -6.77 -11.52 -6.92
C PHE A 219 -7.27 -10.48 -5.91
N CYS A 220 -8.43 -9.88 -6.19
CA CYS A 220 -9.24 -9.26 -5.16
C CYS A 220 -10.69 -9.75 -5.22
N MET A 221 -11.36 -9.72 -4.08
CA MET A 221 -12.79 -10.00 -3.96
C MET A 221 -13.52 -8.70 -3.67
N ILE A 222 -14.49 -8.38 -4.52
CA ILE A 222 -15.26 -7.13 -4.48
C ILE A 222 -16.72 -7.45 -4.19
N LEU A 223 -17.27 -6.79 -3.17
CA LEU A 223 -18.69 -6.84 -2.80
C LEU A 223 -19.25 -5.42 -2.89
N GLU A 224 -20.27 -5.22 -3.72
CA GLU A 224 -20.93 -3.92 -3.92
C GLU A 224 -19.96 -2.76 -4.24
N ASN A 225 -19.00 -3.02 -5.14
CA ASN A 225 -17.93 -2.08 -5.51
C ASN A 225 -16.98 -1.72 -4.35
N ILE A 226 -16.90 -2.55 -3.31
CA ILE A 226 -15.93 -2.39 -2.23
C ILE A 226 -15.00 -3.60 -2.22
N ILE A 227 -13.69 -3.34 -2.21
CA ILE A 227 -12.68 -4.39 -2.07
C ILE A 227 -12.75 -4.88 -0.63
N ILE A 228 -13.21 -6.13 -0.44
CA ILE A 228 -13.35 -6.75 0.88
C ILE A 228 -12.19 -7.70 1.19
N SER A 229 -11.51 -8.19 0.16
CA SER A 229 -10.31 -9.00 0.34
C SER A 229 -9.33 -8.89 -0.83
N VAL A 230 -8.05 -9.00 -0.54
CA VAL A 230 -6.96 -9.15 -1.51
C VAL A 230 -6.24 -10.47 -1.24
N VAL A 231 -5.78 -11.14 -2.30
CA VAL A 231 -5.03 -12.39 -2.23
C VAL A 231 -3.72 -12.19 -2.99
N GLU A 232 -2.61 -12.49 -2.32
CA GLU A 232 -1.26 -12.52 -2.87
C GLU A 232 -0.76 -13.97 -2.87
N VAL A 233 -0.40 -14.45 -4.05
CA VAL A 233 0.13 -15.79 -4.27
C VAL A 233 1.65 -15.73 -4.27
N LYS A 234 2.29 -16.62 -3.53
CA LYS A 234 3.75 -16.74 -3.45
C LYS A 234 4.20 -18.12 -3.88
N ARG A 235 5.46 -18.22 -4.31
CA ARG A 235 6.12 -19.53 -4.47
C ARG A 235 6.55 -20.09 -3.11
N ASP A 236 7.26 -19.26 -2.33
CA ASP A 236 7.83 -19.60 -1.01
C ASP A 236 8.17 -18.36 -0.16
N ASP A 237 8.31 -17.16 -0.75
CA ASP A 237 8.65 -15.93 -0.03
C ASP A 237 7.43 -15.27 0.67
N PHE A 238 7.01 -15.86 1.78
CA PHE A 238 5.93 -15.29 2.61
C PHE A 238 6.29 -13.94 3.24
N ILE A 239 7.58 -13.60 3.39
CA ILE A 239 7.98 -12.31 3.97
C ILE A 239 7.69 -11.20 2.98
N GLN A 240 8.06 -11.39 1.71
CA GLN A 240 7.68 -10.47 0.64
C GLN A 240 6.16 -10.43 0.45
N GLY A 241 5.49 -11.58 0.43
CA GLY A 241 4.03 -11.63 0.34
C GLY A 241 3.33 -10.87 1.47
N ALA A 242 3.83 -10.97 2.71
CA ALA A 242 3.32 -10.19 3.83
C ALA A 242 3.55 -8.68 3.66
N ALA A 243 4.69 -8.28 3.10
CA ALA A 243 4.95 -6.87 2.81
C ALA A 243 3.98 -6.33 1.74
N GLN A 244 3.80 -7.07 0.65
CA GLN A 244 2.86 -6.73 -0.43
C GLN A 244 1.43 -6.62 0.10
N ILE A 245 0.94 -7.65 0.79
CA ILE A 245 -0.46 -7.67 1.25
C ILE A 245 -0.75 -6.51 2.20
N ILE A 246 0.16 -6.15 3.10
CA ILE A 246 -0.06 -5.02 4.03
C ILE A 246 -0.28 -3.71 3.27
N VAL A 247 0.53 -3.43 2.25
CA VAL A 247 0.40 -2.19 1.46
C VAL A 247 -0.81 -2.25 0.53
N GLN A 248 -1.15 -3.41 -0.03
CA GLN A 248 -2.37 -3.61 -0.82
C GLN A 248 -3.63 -3.42 0.03
N LEU A 249 -3.66 -3.93 1.27
CA LEU A 249 -4.77 -3.70 2.21
C LEU A 249 -4.91 -2.21 2.56
N HIS A 250 -3.79 -1.52 2.80
CA HIS A 250 -3.81 -0.06 3.00
C HIS A 250 -4.42 0.68 1.79
N SER A 251 -3.96 0.32 0.58
CA SER A 251 -4.45 0.92 -0.67
C SER A 251 -5.94 0.64 -0.89
N SER A 252 -6.41 -0.55 -0.52
CA SER A 252 -7.83 -0.94 -0.62
C SER A 252 -8.73 -0.09 0.27
N PHE A 253 -8.26 0.27 1.47
CA PHE A 253 -8.93 1.22 2.34
C PHE A 253 -9.02 2.62 1.75
N GLU A 254 -7.89 3.12 1.23
CA GLU A 254 -7.84 4.45 0.62
C GLU A 254 -8.78 4.54 -0.59
N ASN A 255 -8.79 3.52 -1.46
CA ASN A 255 -9.72 3.48 -2.59
C ASN A 255 -11.18 3.46 -2.17
N SER A 256 -11.51 2.70 -1.13
CA SER A 256 -12.87 2.68 -0.56
C SER A 256 -13.26 4.07 -0.03
N ARG A 257 -12.30 4.81 0.56
CA ARG A 257 -12.49 6.20 1.01
C ARG A 257 -12.46 7.24 -0.12
N LYS A 258 -11.78 7.01 -1.25
CA LYS A 258 -11.74 7.94 -2.39
C LYS A 258 -13.04 7.92 -3.18
N ARG A 259 -13.65 6.74 -3.37
CA ARG A 259 -15.00 6.59 -3.97
C ARG A 259 -16.09 7.37 -3.19
N LYS A 260 -15.83 7.73 -1.93
CA LYS A 260 -16.63 8.63 -1.09
C LYS A 260 -16.71 10.08 -1.61
N ARG A 261 -15.71 10.54 -2.38
CA ARG A 261 -15.63 11.93 -2.86
C ARG A 261 -16.36 12.14 -4.20
N GLU A 262 -16.62 11.06 -4.92
CA GLU A 262 -17.22 11.11 -6.27
C GLU A 262 -18.68 10.65 -6.31
N VAL A 263 -19.10 9.82 -5.34
CA VAL A 263 -20.46 9.30 -5.23
C VAL A 263 -20.93 9.51 -3.79
N GLU A 264 -22.15 9.99 -3.56
CA GLU A 264 -22.81 10.11 -2.23
C GLU A 264 -23.02 8.75 -1.51
N ASN A 265 -22.22 7.73 -1.83
CA ASN A 265 -22.23 6.43 -1.19
C ASN A 265 -21.19 6.35 -0.07
N ASP A 266 -21.52 6.98 1.06
CA ASP A 266 -20.80 6.95 2.36
C ASP A 266 -20.78 5.57 3.06
N LEU A 267 -20.48 4.47 2.36
CA LEU A 267 -20.21 3.20 3.03
C LEU A 267 -18.73 3.11 3.39
N VAL A 268 -18.40 3.54 4.60
CA VAL A 268 -17.08 3.31 5.18
C VAL A 268 -17.10 1.92 5.82
N ILE A 269 -16.38 0.98 5.21
CA ILE A 269 -16.01 -0.27 5.87
C ILE A 269 -14.68 -0.04 6.57
N ASP A 270 -14.61 -0.35 7.86
CA ASP A 270 -13.41 -0.18 8.68
C ASP A 270 -12.53 -1.44 8.70
N LYS A 271 -12.72 -2.36 7.75
CA LYS A 271 -12.00 -3.63 7.67
C LYS A 271 -11.83 -4.15 6.23
N VAL A 272 -10.65 -4.67 5.91
CA VAL A 272 -10.36 -5.42 4.68
C VAL A 272 -9.42 -6.58 5.00
N TYR A 273 -9.57 -7.70 4.29
CA TYR A 273 -8.84 -8.93 4.57
C TYR A 273 -7.77 -9.26 3.54
N GLY A 274 -6.62 -9.74 4.00
CA GLY A 274 -5.53 -10.19 3.15
C GLY A 274 -5.34 -11.70 3.25
N ILE A 275 -4.95 -12.32 2.15
CA ILE A 275 -4.52 -13.71 2.11
C ILE A 275 -3.14 -13.76 1.45
N VAL A 276 -2.18 -14.43 2.08
CA VAL A 276 -0.90 -14.78 1.45
C VAL A 276 -0.79 -16.29 1.41
N THR A 277 -0.57 -16.87 0.23
CA THR A 277 -0.56 -18.33 0.08
C THR A 277 0.35 -18.82 -1.03
N ASP A 278 0.94 -20.00 -0.84
CA ASP A 278 1.59 -20.79 -1.90
C ASP A 278 0.72 -21.96 -2.38
N SER A 279 -0.60 -21.87 -2.16
CA SER A 279 -1.60 -22.95 -2.30
C SER A 279 -1.49 -24.12 -1.30
N LYS A 280 -0.40 -24.22 -0.54
CA LYS A 280 -0.21 -25.27 0.48
C LYS A 280 -0.41 -24.72 1.88
N CYS A 281 0.10 -23.53 2.15
CA CYS A 281 -0.03 -22.81 3.40
C CYS A 281 -0.74 -21.48 3.16
N TRP A 282 -1.67 -21.12 4.02
CA TRP A 282 -2.53 -19.96 3.91
C TRP A 282 -2.42 -19.09 5.16
N TYR A 283 -1.93 -17.86 4.98
CA TYR A 283 -1.89 -16.85 6.03
C TYR A 283 -2.97 -15.81 5.80
N PHE A 284 -3.77 -15.55 6.85
CA PHE A 284 -4.85 -14.59 6.81
C PHE A 284 -4.46 -13.33 7.58
N PHE A 285 -4.72 -12.18 6.98
CA PHE A 285 -4.43 -10.86 7.51
C PHE A 285 -5.71 -10.06 7.63
N GLU A 286 -5.78 -9.20 8.64
CA GLU A 286 -6.81 -8.19 8.81
C GLU A 286 -6.12 -6.84 8.81
N CYS A 287 -6.60 -5.91 7.99
CA CYS A 287 -6.34 -4.50 8.19
C CYS A 287 -7.65 -3.87 8.66
N SER A 288 -7.57 -3.06 9.72
CA SER A 288 -8.69 -2.29 10.25
C SER A 288 -8.27 -0.85 10.52
N MET A 289 -9.22 0.06 10.58
CA MET A 289 -8.94 1.48 10.84
C MET A 289 -9.34 1.87 12.26
N ASN A 290 -8.37 2.30 13.06
CA ASN A 290 -8.59 2.87 14.38
C ASN A 290 -8.42 4.39 14.30
N GLY A 291 -9.53 5.09 14.06
CA GLY A 291 -9.51 6.51 13.68
C GLY A 291 -8.84 6.70 12.31
N ASP A 292 -7.70 7.39 12.30
CA ASP A 292 -6.87 7.61 11.10
C ASP A 292 -5.65 6.67 11.03
N LYS A 293 -5.49 5.75 11.99
CA LYS A 293 -4.36 4.84 12.05
C LYS A 293 -4.75 3.44 11.58
N PRO A 294 -4.08 2.86 10.57
CA PRO A 294 -4.28 1.47 10.19
C PRO A 294 -3.68 0.53 11.24
N GLU A 295 -4.42 -0.52 11.58
CA GLU A 295 -3.99 -1.64 12.41
C GLU A 295 -3.96 -2.91 11.57
N TYR A 296 -2.83 -3.61 11.61
CA TYR A 296 -2.62 -4.85 10.87
C TYR A 296 -2.50 -6.01 11.85
N LYS A 297 -3.23 -7.09 11.57
CA LYS A 297 -3.26 -8.30 12.38
C LYS A 297 -3.09 -9.53 11.51
N ILE A 298 -2.61 -10.61 12.11
CA ILE A 298 -2.49 -11.93 11.47
C ILE A 298 -3.31 -12.96 12.23
N HIS A 299 -3.92 -13.92 11.53
CA HIS A 299 -4.70 -14.94 12.22
C HIS A 299 -3.80 -15.90 13.02
N SER A 300 -2.75 -16.41 12.38
CA SER A 300 -1.85 -17.43 12.91
C SER A 300 -0.44 -17.23 12.36
N GLU A 301 0.60 -17.52 13.15
CA GLU A 301 2.01 -17.51 12.71
C GLU A 301 2.45 -18.76 11.94
N HIS A 302 1.64 -19.81 11.96
CA HIS A 302 1.90 -21.06 11.26
C HIS A 302 1.13 -21.17 9.94
N GLY A 303 0.06 -20.36 9.78
CA GLY A 303 -0.88 -20.49 8.67
C GLY A 303 -1.73 -21.76 8.79
N THR A 304 -2.71 -21.90 7.89
CA THR A 304 -3.50 -23.12 7.73
C THR A 304 -2.95 -23.90 6.55
N THR A 305 -2.76 -25.21 6.71
CA THR A 305 -2.01 -26.03 5.74
C THR A 305 -2.83 -27.14 5.10
N ILE A 306 -2.54 -27.46 3.84
CA ILE A 306 -3.15 -28.55 3.08
C ILE A 306 -2.09 -29.64 2.84
N ASN A 307 -2.38 -30.87 3.26
CA ASN A 307 -1.50 -32.02 3.05
C ASN A 307 -1.67 -32.61 1.64
N TRP A 308 -1.05 -31.96 0.65
CA TRP A 308 -1.05 -32.42 -0.74
C TRP A 308 -0.42 -33.80 -0.97
N GLY A 309 0.36 -34.33 -0.01
CA GLY A 309 0.94 -35.68 -0.08
C GLY A 309 0.03 -36.78 0.46
N GLY A 310 -1.13 -36.44 1.01
CA GLY A 310 -2.04 -37.38 1.66
C GLY A 310 -3.50 -36.96 1.52
N ASN A 311 -4.25 -37.04 2.61
CA ASN A 311 -5.64 -36.58 2.62
C ASN A 311 -5.68 -35.04 2.65
N ILE A 312 -6.23 -34.44 1.58
CA ILE A 312 -6.40 -32.99 1.46
C ILE A 312 -7.70 -32.47 2.09
N GLU A 313 -8.67 -33.34 2.38
CA GLU A 313 -10.05 -32.95 2.71
C GLU A 313 -10.13 -32.04 3.93
N GLU A 314 -9.40 -32.36 5.01
CA GLU A 314 -9.39 -31.57 6.24
C GLU A 314 -8.85 -30.17 6.00
N GLY A 315 -7.66 -30.05 5.41
CA GLY A 315 -7.05 -28.75 5.10
C GLY A 315 -7.85 -27.94 4.08
N VAL A 316 -8.42 -28.58 3.06
CA VAL A 316 -9.29 -27.93 2.07
C VAL A 316 -10.54 -27.36 2.75
N THR A 317 -11.17 -28.15 3.62
CA THR A 317 -12.38 -27.73 4.36
C THR A 317 -12.05 -26.58 5.31
N GLU A 318 -10.92 -26.65 6.02
CA GLU A 318 -10.51 -25.61 6.96
C GLU A 318 -10.21 -24.28 6.24
N VAL A 319 -9.37 -24.30 5.19
CA VAL A 319 -9.05 -23.11 4.40
C VAL A 319 -10.31 -22.51 3.79
N LEU A 320 -11.17 -23.33 3.18
CA LEU A 320 -12.42 -22.84 2.62
C LEU A 320 -13.32 -22.22 3.70
N GLY A 321 -13.40 -22.84 4.88
CA GLY A 321 -14.15 -22.34 6.02
C GLY A 321 -13.67 -20.96 6.48
N GLN A 322 -12.35 -20.73 6.48
CA GLN A 322 -11.78 -19.42 6.78
C GLN A 322 -12.11 -18.38 5.71
N VAL A 323 -11.95 -18.72 4.42
CA VAL A 323 -12.31 -17.80 3.32
C VAL A 323 -13.79 -17.41 3.37
N VAL A 324 -14.69 -18.39 3.56
CA VAL A 324 -16.14 -18.14 3.71
C VAL A 324 -16.44 -17.27 4.93
N TRP A 325 -15.76 -17.53 6.06
CA TRP A 325 -15.93 -16.73 7.27
C TRP A 325 -15.58 -15.25 7.04
N LEU A 326 -14.47 -14.98 6.34
CA LEU A 326 -14.03 -13.61 6.00
C LEU A 326 -15.05 -12.90 5.11
N LEU A 327 -15.57 -13.61 4.09
CA LEU A 327 -16.61 -13.07 3.20
C LEU A 327 -17.88 -12.71 3.97
N LYS A 328 -18.34 -13.59 4.88
CA LYS A 328 -19.51 -13.32 5.72
C LYS A 328 -19.26 -12.19 6.72
N ASP A 329 -18.06 -12.07 7.29
CA ASP A 329 -17.75 -10.93 8.18
C ASP A 329 -17.78 -9.61 7.42
N ALA A 330 -17.16 -9.56 6.24
CA ALA A 330 -17.18 -8.38 5.38
C ALA A 330 -18.60 -7.97 4.98
N GLU A 331 -19.45 -8.93 4.60
CA GLU A 331 -20.86 -8.69 4.31
C GLU A 331 -21.61 -8.08 5.50
N ARG A 332 -21.45 -8.67 6.71
CA ARG A 332 -22.05 -8.12 7.93
C ARG A 332 -21.60 -6.69 8.22
N LEU A 333 -20.33 -6.36 7.96
CA LEU A 333 -19.79 -5.02 8.15
C LEU A 333 -20.42 -4.02 7.18
N ILE A 334 -20.61 -4.40 5.91
CA ILE A 334 -21.31 -3.57 4.90
C ILE A 334 -22.76 -3.33 5.30
N GLU A 335 -23.48 -4.38 5.68
CA GLU A 335 -24.87 -4.28 6.13
C GLU A 335 -25.00 -3.37 7.35
N SER A 336 -24.09 -3.51 8.32
CA SER A 336 -24.03 -2.66 9.51
C SER A 336 -23.75 -1.19 9.16
N ALA A 337 -22.84 -0.93 8.23
CA ALA A 337 -22.55 0.42 7.74
C ALA A 337 -23.77 1.05 7.06
N LYS A 338 -24.49 0.29 6.22
CA LYS A 338 -25.75 0.73 5.59
C LYS A 338 -26.81 1.08 6.60
N GLN A 339 -27.01 0.23 7.61
CA GLN A 339 -27.99 0.47 8.67
C GLN A 339 -27.66 1.73 9.49
N LYS A 340 -26.38 1.94 9.83
CA LYS A 340 -25.93 3.17 10.52
C LYS A 340 -26.22 4.41 9.67
N LYS A 341 -25.90 4.37 8.37
CA LYS A 341 -26.19 5.47 7.44
C LYS A 341 -27.69 5.79 7.36
N ALA A 342 -28.53 4.76 7.21
CA ALA A 342 -29.98 4.93 7.14
C ALA A 342 -30.59 5.52 8.42
N LYS A 343 -29.96 5.30 9.59
CA LYS A 343 -30.38 5.93 10.85
C LYS A 343 -29.97 7.39 10.97
N LEU A 344 -28.83 7.78 10.41
CA LEU A 344 -28.35 9.18 10.41
C LEU A 344 -29.11 10.06 9.40
N ALA A 345 -29.69 9.46 8.37
CA ALA A 345 -30.50 10.15 7.36
C ALA A 345 -31.97 10.35 7.75
N LYS A 346 -32.41 9.80 8.89
CA LYS A 346 -33.72 10.01 9.50
C LYS A 346 -33.59 10.98 10.65
#